data_AF-A0A0R2F8U0-F1
#
_entry.id   AF-A0A0R2F8U0-F1
#
_cell.length_a   1.000
_cell.length_b   1.000
_cell.length_c   1.000
_cell.angle_alpha   90.00
_cell.angle_beta   90.00
_cell.angle_gamma   90.00
#
_symmetry.space_group_name_H-M   'P 1'
#
loop_
_entity.id
_entity.type
_entity.pdbx_description
1 polymer ?
#
loop_
_entity_poly.entity_id
_entity_poly.type
_entity_poly.pdbx_seq_one_letter_code
_entity_poly.pdbx_strand_id
1 'polypeptide(L)'
;MADERQAALDAALKKIEKNFGKGSIMRMGDKADTQISTISSGSLALDNALGVGGYPRGRIIEVYGPESSGKTTVALHAVAEVQKNGGTAAYIDAENALDPAYATHLGVNIDDLLLSQPDTGEQGLEIADALVASGAIDMLVVDSVAALVPRAEIDGEMGDAHVGLQARLMSQALRKLSGSINKTHTIAIFINQIREKVGVMFGNPETTPGGRALKFYATIRLEVRRAEQIKEGTDIIGNRVRIKVVKNKVAPPFKRAEVDIMYGTGISQTGELVDMAVEKDIVKKSGSWYSYGEDRIGQGRENAKSYLAEHADVMDEIRKKVRKAYDMDGTTDDEEESAEPTDVETLDIETPDDTQA
;
A
#
# COMPACT_ATOMS: atom_id res chain seq x y z
N MET A 1 20.06 -44.04 -8.41
CA MET A 1 19.61 -43.53 -7.09
C MET A 1 19.36 -42.02 -7.07
N ALA A 2 20.38 -41.15 -7.05
CA ALA A 2 20.14 -39.68 -7.05
C ALA A 2 19.54 -39.21 -8.39
N ASP A 3 20.05 -39.75 -9.50
CA ASP A 3 19.62 -39.41 -10.86
C ASP A 3 18.19 -39.91 -11.18
N GLU A 4 17.83 -41.10 -10.69
CA GLU A 4 16.48 -41.65 -10.81
C GLU A 4 15.45 -40.85 -9.99
N ARG A 5 15.82 -40.36 -8.80
CA ARG A 5 14.95 -39.47 -8.00
C ARG A 5 14.74 -38.13 -8.69
N GLN A 6 15.77 -37.58 -9.32
CA GLN A 6 15.69 -36.34 -10.07
C GLN A 6 14.82 -36.50 -11.33
N ALA A 7 15.01 -37.58 -12.10
CA ALA A 7 14.17 -37.89 -13.26
C ALA A 7 12.69 -38.09 -12.87
N ALA A 8 12.41 -38.78 -11.76
CA ALA A 8 11.06 -38.95 -11.25
C ALA A 8 10.43 -37.62 -10.80
N LEU A 9 11.22 -36.75 -10.15
CA LEU A 9 10.80 -35.41 -9.77
C LEU A 9 10.46 -34.56 -11.00
N ASP A 10 11.33 -34.54 -12.02
CA ASP A 10 11.11 -33.72 -13.22
C ASP A 10 9.92 -34.23 -14.06
N ALA A 11 9.68 -35.56 -14.09
CA ALA A 11 8.48 -36.14 -14.67
C ALA A 11 7.20 -35.73 -13.90
N ALA A 12 7.27 -35.70 -12.57
CA ALA A 12 6.17 -35.24 -11.73
C ALA A 12 5.89 -33.75 -11.94
N LEU A 13 6.93 -32.89 -11.98
CA LEU A 13 6.81 -31.46 -12.25
C LEU A 13 6.16 -31.21 -13.63
N LYS A 14 6.62 -31.87 -14.69
CA LYS A 14 6.02 -31.76 -16.04
C LYS A 14 4.57 -32.21 -16.06
N LYS A 15 4.23 -33.27 -15.32
CA LYS A 15 2.84 -33.77 -15.23
C LYS A 15 1.94 -32.77 -14.50
N ILE A 16 2.44 -32.16 -13.42
CA ILE A 16 1.73 -31.11 -12.68
C ILE A 16 1.51 -29.90 -13.59
N GLU A 17 2.55 -29.42 -14.28
CA GLU A 17 2.45 -28.29 -15.19
C GLU A 17 1.50 -28.55 -16.36
N LYS A 18 1.51 -29.76 -16.93
CA LYS A 18 0.56 -30.17 -17.98
C LYS A 18 -0.90 -30.18 -17.49
N ASN A 19 -1.14 -30.61 -16.26
CA ASN A 19 -2.49 -30.76 -15.71
C ASN A 19 -3.06 -29.45 -15.16
N PHE A 20 -2.20 -28.58 -14.63
CA PHE A 20 -2.62 -27.39 -13.86
C PHE A 20 -2.12 -26.07 -14.47
N GLY A 21 -1.39 -26.12 -15.58
CA GLY A 21 -0.88 -24.96 -16.31
C GLY A 21 0.55 -24.56 -15.92
N LYS A 22 1.18 -23.76 -16.78
CA LYS A 22 2.49 -23.16 -16.53
C LYS A 22 2.47 -22.33 -15.24
N GLY A 23 3.50 -22.48 -14.41
CA GLY A 23 3.61 -21.77 -13.12
C GLY A 23 2.82 -22.37 -11.95
N SER A 24 2.11 -23.50 -12.16
CA SER A 24 1.42 -24.22 -11.07
C SER A 24 2.37 -24.82 -10.02
N ILE A 25 3.63 -25.05 -10.40
CA ILE A 25 4.72 -25.46 -9.51
C ILE A 25 6.04 -24.92 -10.06
N MET A 26 6.87 -24.31 -9.21
CA MET A 26 8.17 -23.75 -9.57
C MET A 26 9.16 -24.00 -8.43
N ARG A 27 10.48 -24.06 -8.71
CA ARG A 27 11.46 -24.07 -7.62
C ARG A 27 11.59 -22.65 -7.10
N MET A 28 11.72 -22.50 -5.78
CA MET A 28 11.77 -21.19 -5.13
C MET A 28 12.99 -20.34 -5.55
N GLY A 29 14.05 -20.99 -6.04
CA GLY A 29 15.25 -20.33 -6.56
C GLY A 29 15.24 -20.06 -8.07
N ASP A 30 14.24 -20.55 -8.80
CA ASP A 30 14.05 -20.18 -10.20
C ASP A 30 13.55 -18.72 -10.19
N LYS A 31 14.40 -17.77 -10.63
CA LYS A 31 14.10 -16.33 -10.65
C LYS A 31 12.95 -16.02 -11.62
N ALA A 32 11.72 -16.31 -11.21
CA ALA A 32 10.57 -15.55 -11.66
C ALA A 32 10.62 -14.23 -10.90
N ASP A 33 10.80 -13.13 -11.63
CA ASP A 33 10.88 -11.74 -11.16
C ASP A 33 10.36 -11.55 -9.73
N THR A 34 11.26 -11.61 -8.74
CA THR A 34 10.91 -11.64 -7.31
C THR A 34 10.51 -10.26 -6.78
N GLN A 35 10.54 -9.23 -7.63
CA GLN A 35 10.06 -7.91 -7.26
C GLN A 35 8.53 -7.90 -7.26
N ILE A 36 7.97 -7.62 -6.07
CA ILE A 36 6.53 -7.54 -5.89
C ILE A 36 6.06 -6.26 -6.57
N SER A 37 5.32 -6.39 -7.67
CA SER A 37 4.71 -5.24 -8.33
C SER A 37 3.74 -4.52 -7.38
N THR A 38 3.92 -3.22 -7.24
CA THR A 38 3.13 -2.37 -6.34
C THR A 38 2.56 -1.15 -7.07
N ILE A 39 1.54 -0.53 -6.46
CA ILE A 39 1.01 0.78 -6.85
C ILE A 39 1.13 1.72 -5.65
N SER A 40 1.56 2.96 -5.89
CA SER A 40 1.68 3.96 -4.81
C SER A 40 0.38 4.06 -4.03
N SER A 41 0.49 4.30 -2.73
CA SER A 41 -0.66 4.56 -1.88
C SER A 41 -1.19 6.00 -1.99
N GLY A 42 -0.54 6.84 -2.80
CA GLY A 42 -0.78 8.28 -2.84
C GLY A 42 -0.20 8.99 -1.62
N SER A 43 0.73 8.36 -0.90
CA SER A 43 1.38 8.90 0.30
C SER A 43 2.82 8.40 0.35
N LEU A 44 3.79 9.31 0.26
CA LEU A 44 5.21 8.95 0.30
C LEU A 44 5.58 8.29 1.63
N ALA A 45 5.02 8.80 2.74
CA ALA A 45 5.28 8.25 4.07
C ALA A 45 4.69 6.85 4.21
N LEU A 46 3.49 6.60 3.67
CA LEU A 46 2.86 5.29 3.68
C LEU A 46 3.60 4.30 2.77
N ASP A 47 4.03 4.70 1.58
CA ASP A 47 4.81 3.83 0.68
C ASP A 47 6.12 3.37 1.33
N ASN A 48 6.81 4.26 2.04
CA ASN A 48 7.99 3.92 2.85
C ASN A 48 7.63 2.98 4.02
N ALA A 49 6.52 3.23 4.72
CA ALA A 49 6.06 2.39 5.81
C ALA A 49 5.63 0.98 5.35
N LEU A 50 5.12 0.85 4.12
CA LEU A 50 4.79 -0.43 3.50
C LEU A 50 6.05 -1.22 3.14
N GLY A 51 7.17 -0.53 2.88
CA GLY A 51 8.50 -1.12 2.67
C GLY A 51 8.70 -1.81 1.31
N VAL A 52 7.68 -1.79 0.46
CA VAL A 52 7.71 -2.29 -0.93
C VAL A 52 7.26 -1.21 -1.92
N GLY A 53 7.27 0.06 -1.49
CA GLY A 53 6.93 1.20 -2.33
C GLY A 53 5.45 1.41 -2.63
N GLY A 54 4.54 0.63 -2.04
CA GLY A 54 3.10 0.80 -2.24
C GLY A 54 2.28 -0.45 -1.94
N TYR A 55 1.04 -0.47 -2.43
CA TYR A 55 0.12 -1.61 -2.31
C TYR A 55 0.50 -2.73 -3.27
N PRO A 56 0.74 -3.96 -2.80
CA PRO A 56 1.14 -5.06 -3.66
C PRO A 56 -0.03 -5.58 -4.50
N ARG A 57 0.20 -5.71 -5.82
CA ARG A 57 -0.76 -6.30 -6.77
C ARG A 57 -1.10 -7.74 -6.43
N GLY A 58 -2.34 -8.13 -6.72
CA GLY A 58 -2.86 -9.47 -6.46
C GLY A 58 -3.04 -9.82 -4.99
N ARG A 59 -3.18 -8.81 -4.11
CA ARG A 59 -3.29 -9.01 -2.67
C ARG A 59 -4.49 -8.28 -2.07
N ILE A 60 -4.91 -8.80 -0.91
CA ILE A 60 -5.95 -8.20 -0.07
C ILE A 60 -5.28 -7.30 0.97
N ILE A 61 -5.82 -6.09 1.14
CA ILE A 61 -5.44 -5.11 2.16
C ILE A 61 -6.69 -4.80 2.99
N GLU A 62 -6.55 -4.75 4.32
CA GLU A 62 -7.60 -4.25 5.21
C GLU A 62 -7.19 -2.89 5.75
N VAL A 63 -8.05 -1.88 5.59
CA VAL A 63 -7.89 -0.54 6.16
C VAL A 63 -8.97 -0.36 7.23
N TYR A 64 -8.58 -0.24 8.49
CA TYR A 64 -9.54 -0.15 9.59
C TYR A 64 -9.18 0.93 10.59
N GLY A 65 -10.17 1.39 11.36
CA GLY A 65 -10.00 2.52 12.25
C GLY A 65 -11.33 3.10 12.75
N PRO A 66 -11.29 4.07 13.67
CA PRO A 66 -12.47 4.79 14.11
C PRO A 66 -13.19 5.50 12.97
N GLU A 67 -14.40 6.00 13.23
CA GLU A 67 -15.09 6.91 12.32
C GLU A 67 -14.27 8.19 12.09
N SER A 68 -14.40 8.75 10.89
CA SER A 68 -13.72 9.99 10.49
C SER A 68 -12.19 9.98 10.69
N SER A 69 -11.57 8.80 10.68
CA SER A 69 -10.11 8.66 10.83
C SER A 69 -9.33 8.84 9.52
N GLY A 70 -10.02 8.83 8.37
CA GLY A 70 -9.40 8.95 7.03
C GLY A 70 -9.33 7.66 6.22
N LYS A 71 -10.03 6.59 6.62
CA LYS A 71 -10.01 5.28 5.92
C LYS A 71 -10.40 5.40 4.44
N THR A 72 -11.55 6.02 4.17
CA THR A 72 -12.06 6.25 2.81
C THR A 72 -11.12 7.15 2.01
N THR A 73 -10.58 8.21 2.62
CA THR A 73 -9.55 9.05 1.98
C THR A 73 -8.32 8.24 1.55
N VAL A 74 -7.79 7.37 2.42
CA VAL A 74 -6.64 6.49 2.09
C VAL A 74 -6.97 5.54 0.93
N ALA A 75 -8.19 5.01 0.88
CA ALA A 75 -8.62 4.16 -0.23
C ALA A 75 -8.81 4.93 -1.54
N LEU A 76 -9.37 6.15 -1.49
CA LEU A 76 -9.57 6.98 -2.67
C LEU A 76 -8.25 7.48 -3.27
N HIS A 77 -7.23 7.77 -2.44
CA HIS A 77 -5.88 8.04 -2.93
C HIS A 77 -5.28 6.84 -3.66
N ALA A 78 -5.52 5.63 -3.16
CA ALA A 78 -5.11 4.40 -3.84
C ALA A 78 -5.82 4.23 -5.21
N VAL A 79 -7.11 4.54 -5.27
CA VAL A 79 -7.90 4.52 -6.52
C VAL A 79 -7.37 5.55 -7.52
N ALA A 80 -7.12 6.78 -7.07
CA ALA A 80 -6.57 7.84 -7.91
C ALA A 80 -5.20 7.44 -8.52
N GLU A 81 -4.31 6.85 -7.72
CA GLU A 81 -3.02 6.37 -8.21
C GLU A 81 -3.17 5.20 -9.21
N VAL A 82 -4.12 4.29 -9.02
CA VAL A 82 -4.40 3.24 -10.03
C VAL A 82 -4.87 3.83 -11.35
N GLN A 83 -5.84 4.76 -11.31
CA GLN A 83 -6.38 5.39 -12.51
C GLN A 83 -5.33 6.24 -13.23
N LYS A 84 -4.50 6.96 -12.48
CA LYS A 84 -3.36 7.73 -13.03
C LYS A 84 -2.36 6.85 -13.78
N ASN A 85 -2.22 5.60 -13.37
CA ASN A 85 -1.40 4.59 -14.07
C ASN A 85 -2.17 3.85 -15.18
N GLY A 86 -3.33 4.35 -15.60
CA GLY A 86 -4.17 3.78 -16.67
C GLY A 86 -4.96 2.54 -16.26
N GLY A 87 -5.00 2.22 -14.97
CA GLY A 87 -5.72 1.06 -14.45
C GLY A 87 -7.20 1.35 -14.19
N THR A 88 -8.00 0.29 -14.12
CA THR A 88 -9.45 0.39 -13.84
C THR A 88 -9.74 0.08 -12.38
N ALA A 89 -10.54 0.92 -11.73
CA ALA A 89 -10.95 0.75 -10.34
C ALA A 89 -12.47 0.49 -10.22
N ALA A 90 -12.83 -0.32 -9.24
CA ALA A 90 -14.20 -0.55 -8.83
C ALA A 90 -14.40 -0.30 -7.33
N TYR A 91 -15.55 0.26 -6.97
CA TYR A 91 -15.90 0.65 -5.62
C TYR A 91 -17.26 0.03 -5.24
N ILE A 92 -17.26 -0.85 -4.25
CA ILE A 92 -18.46 -1.42 -3.64
C ILE A 92 -18.79 -0.57 -2.41
N ASP A 93 -19.67 0.41 -2.58
CA ASP A 93 -20.13 1.33 -1.54
C ASP A 93 -21.35 0.73 -0.82
N ALA A 94 -21.10 -0.17 0.12
CA ALA A 94 -22.12 -0.72 0.99
C ALA A 94 -22.58 0.28 2.08
N GLU A 95 -21.80 1.32 2.38
CA GLU A 95 -22.21 2.39 3.31
C GLU A 95 -23.09 3.45 2.66
N ASN A 96 -23.23 3.46 1.32
CA ASN A 96 -23.95 4.47 0.55
C ASN A 96 -23.51 5.91 0.91
N ALA A 97 -22.20 6.08 1.12
CA ALA A 97 -21.61 7.29 1.70
C ALA A 97 -20.51 7.92 0.84
N LEU A 98 -20.23 7.38 -0.34
CA LEU A 98 -19.22 7.94 -1.22
C LEU A 98 -19.68 9.30 -1.78
N ASP A 99 -18.89 10.34 -1.56
CA ASP A 99 -19.09 11.68 -2.14
C ASP A 99 -18.27 11.82 -3.43
N PRO A 100 -18.91 11.89 -4.62
CA PRO A 100 -18.21 12.04 -5.90
C PRO A 100 -17.41 13.35 -5.99
N ALA A 101 -17.91 14.45 -5.40
CA ALA A 101 -17.21 15.72 -5.43
C ALA A 101 -15.91 15.62 -4.64
N TYR A 102 -15.94 15.07 -3.43
CA TYR A 102 -14.74 14.84 -2.64
C TYR A 102 -13.75 13.92 -3.35
N ALA A 103 -14.22 12.80 -3.91
CA ALA A 103 -13.37 11.86 -4.65
C ALA A 103 -12.68 12.52 -5.87
N THR A 104 -13.39 13.34 -6.64
CA THR A 104 -12.79 14.14 -7.73
C THR A 104 -11.66 15.04 -7.24
N HIS A 105 -11.85 15.73 -6.11
CA HIS A 105 -10.79 16.57 -5.56
C HIS A 105 -9.56 15.78 -5.09
N LEU A 106 -9.72 14.50 -4.76
CA LEU A 106 -8.62 13.58 -4.45
C LEU A 106 -7.91 13.04 -5.71
N GLY A 107 -8.36 13.42 -6.90
CA GLY A 107 -7.79 12.98 -8.18
C GLY A 107 -8.40 11.69 -8.73
N VAL A 108 -9.53 11.24 -8.18
CA VAL A 108 -10.28 10.11 -8.74
C VAL A 108 -11.01 10.57 -10.01
N ASN A 109 -10.84 9.85 -11.11
CA ASN A 109 -11.66 10.00 -12.29
C ASN A 109 -13.02 9.31 -12.05
N ILE A 110 -14.04 10.10 -11.74
CA ILE A 110 -15.39 9.59 -11.42
C ILE A 110 -16.07 8.97 -12.64
N ASP A 111 -15.83 9.50 -13.84
CA ASP A 111 -16.48 9.02 -15.06
C ASP A 111 -16.09 7.57 -15.40
N ASP A 112 -14.87 7.17 -15.03
CA ASP A 112 -14.31 5.84 -15.25
C ASP A 112 -14.37 4.93 -14.00
N LEU A 113 -14.84 5.43 -12.85
CA LEU A 113 -14.94 4.64 -11.63
C LEU A 113 -16.20 3.76 -11.64
N LEU A 114 -16.01 2.44 -11.59
CA LEU A 114 -17.14 1.52 -11.49
C LEU A 114 -17.70 1.52 -10.06
N LEU A 115 -18.87 2.12 -9.85
CA LEU A 115 -19.54 2.17 -8.55
C LEU A 115 -20.67 1.14 -8.46
N SER A 116 -20.74 0.42 -7.35
CA SER A 116 -21.87 -0.45 -6.99
C SER A 116 -22.33 -0.15 -5.57
N GLN A 117 -23.62 0.07 -5.40
CA GLN A 117 -24.30 0.23 -4.11
C GLN A 117 -25.22 -0.97 -3.89
N PRO A 118 -24.72 -2.05 -3.27
CA PRO A 118 -25.48 -3.29 -3.14
C PRO A 118 -26.54 -3.19 -2.03
N ASP A 119 -27.66 -3.89 -2.22
CA ASP A 119 -28.71 -4.07 -1.23
C ASP A 119 -28.31 -5.05 -0.12
N THR A 120 -27.51 -6.08 -0.45
CA THR A 120 -27.07 -7.10 0.52
C THR A 120 -25.57 -7.40 0.43
N GLY A 121 -25.01 -7.93 1.52
CA GLY A 121 -23.61 -8.33 1.60
C GLY A 121 -23.24 -9.42 0.58
N GLU A 122 -24.12 -10.39 0.34
CA GLU A 122 -23.94 -11.40 -0.70
C GLU A 122 -23.83 -10.77 -2.09
N GLN A 123 -24.76 -9.87 -2.44
CA GLN A 123 -24.78 -9.20 -3.73
C GLN A 123 -23.51 -8.38 -3.94
N GLY A 124 -23.09 -7.59 -2.95
CA GLY A 124 -21.85 -6.81 -3.04
C GLY A 124 -20.61 -7.67 -3.26
N LEU A 125 -20.52 -8.81 -2.58
CA LEU A 125 -19.39 -9.74 -2.71
C LEU A 125 -19.43 -10.56 -4.01
N GLU A 126 -20.62 -10.86 -4.55
CA GLU A 126 -20.79 -11.50 -5.86
C GLU A 126 -20.42 -10.55 -7.00
N ILE A 127 -20.82 -9.27 -6.91
CA ILE A 127 -20.39 -8.23 -7.85
C ILE A 127 -18.87 -8.09 -7.82
N ALA A 128 -18.27 -8.01 -6.63
CA ALA A 128 -16.83 -8.00 -6.47
C ALA A 128 -16.13 -9.21 -7.11
N ASP A 129 -16.67 -10.42 -6.92
CA ASP A 129 -16.09 -11.64 -7.51
C ASP A 129 -16.18 -11.65 -9.03
N ALA A 130 -17.32 -11.26 -9.60
CA ALA A 130 -17.51 -11.15 -11.04
C ALA A 130 -16.56 -10.12 -11.68
N LEU A 131 -16.44 -8.95 -11.05
CA LEU A 131 -15.55 -7.88 -11.48
C LEU A 131 -14.09 -8.31 -11.45
N VAL A 132 -13.62 -8.91 -10.35
CA VAL A 132 -12.24 -9.42 -10.26
C VAL A 132 -12.02 -10.53 -11.27
N ALA A 133 -12.92 -11.52 -11.36
CA ALA A 133 -12.79 -12.67 -12.25
C ALA A 133 -12.74 -12.29 -13.74
N SER A 134 -13.25 -11.13 -14.13
CA SER A 134 -13.12 -10.59 -15.49
C SER A 134 -11.68 -10.32 -15.90
N GLY A 135 -10.79 -10.08 -14.93
CA GLY A 135 -9.40 -9.65 -15.16
C GLY A 135 -9.25 -8.20 -15.62
N ALA A 136 -10.36 -7.43 -15.71
CA ALA A 136 -10.35 -6.05 -16.17
C ALA A 136 -10.17 -5.02 -15.03
N ILE A 137 -10.12 -5.46 -13.77
CA ILE A 137 -10.05 -4.57 -12.61
C ILE A 137 -8.67 -4.64 -11.97
N ASP A 138 -7.99 -3.50 -11.92
CA ASP A 138 -6.70 -3.32 -11.23
C ASP A 138 -6.88 -3.10 -9.73
N MET A 139 -7.97 -2.44 -9.33
CA MET A 139 -8.28 -2.21 -7.92
C MET A 139 -9.76 -2.34 -7.59
N LEU A 140 -10.05 -3.06 -6.51
CA LEU A 140 -11.36 -3.19 -5.92
C LEU A 140 -11.33 -2.58 -4.50
N VAL A 141 -12.24 -1.67 -4.21
CA VAL A 141 -12.49 -1.17 -2.84
C VAL A 141 -13.85 -1.67 -2.38
N VAL A 142 -13.93 -2.14 -1.13
CA VAL A 142 -15.18 -2.52 -0.46
C VAL A 142 -15.34 -1.67 0.79
N ASP A 143 -16.30 -0.74 0.75
CA ASP A 143 -16.59 0.23 1.82
C ASP A 143 -18.02 0.07 2.33
N SER A 144 -18.27 -0.61 3.44
CA SER A 144 -17.30 -1.29 4.30
C SER A 144 -17.75 -2.70 4.66
N VAL A 145 -16.82 -3.49 5.18
CA VAL A 145 -17.11 -4.85 5.67
C VAL A 145 -18.21 -4.84 6.73
N ALA A 146 -18.31 -3.77 7.53
CA ALA A 146 -19.34 -3.64 8.56
C ALA A 146 -20.75 -3.54 7.94
N ALA A 147 -20.86 -2.91 6.76
CA ALA A 147 -22.11 -2.70 6.04
C ALA A 147 -22.49 -3.84 5.08
N LEU A 148 -21.66 -4.88 4.95
CA LEU A 148 -22.02 -6.11 4.23
C LEU A 148 -22.98 -6.95 5.07
N VAL A 149 -24.24 -6.51 5.16
CA VAL A 149 -25.29 -7.16 5.93
C VAL A 149 -25.89 -8.32 5.12
N PRO A 150 -25.90 -9.56 5.64
CA PRO A 150 -26.50 -10.70 4.95
C PRO A 150 -27.99 -10.51 4.68
N ARG A 151 -28.48 -11.03 3.55
CA ARG A 151 -29.92 -10.93 3.19
C ARG A 151 -30.86 -11.40 4.29
N ALA A 152 -30.54 -12.53 4.93
CA ALA A 152 -31.40 -13.08 5.99
C ALA A 152 -31.48 -12.19 7.24
N GLU A 153 -30.53 -11.28 7.45
CA GLU A 153 -30.57 -10.28 8.53
C GLU A 153 -31.37 -9.04 8.11
N ILE A 154 -31.36 -8.68 6.82
CA ILE A 154 -32.17 -7.58 6.27
C ILE A 154 -33.65 -7.95 6.22
N ASP A 155 -33.96 -9.18 5.79
CA ASP A 155 -35.34 -9.69 5.69
C ASP A 155 -35.93 -10.09 7.05
N GLY A 156 -35.09 -10.21 8.09
CA GLY A 156 -35.49 -10.57 9.45
C GLY A 156 -36.09 -9.41 10.24
N GLU A 157 -36.64 -9.71 11.41
CA GLU A 157 -37.18 -8.69 12.31
C GLU A 157 -36.11 -8.12 13.25
N MET A 158 -36.28 -6.87 13.68
CA MET A 158 -35.40 -6.27 14.68
C MET A 158 -35.45 -7.07 16.00
N GLY A 159 -34.32 -7.67 16.37
CA GLY A 159 -34.20 -8.52 17.55
C GLY A 159 -33.97 -10.00 17.24
N ASP A 160 -34.09 -10.40 15.97
CA ASP A 160 -33.76 -11.75 15.54
C ASP A 160 -32.26 -12.05 15.70
N ALA A 161 -31.96 -13.26 16.19
CA ALA A 161 -30.60 -13.67 16.50
C ALA A 161 -29.89 -14.27 15.28
N HIS A 162 -29.15 -13.47 14.53
CA HIS A 162 -28.33 -13.92 13.38
C HIS A 162 -26.86 -14.12 13.75
N VAL A 163 -26.58 -15.05 14.67
CA VAL A 163 -25.24 -15.23 15.24
C VAL A 163 -24.21 -15.65 14.17
N GLY A 164 -23.26 -14.77 13.88
CA GLY A 164 -22.08 -15.07 13.08
C GLY A 164 -22.32 -15.21 11.57
N LEU A 165 -23.48 -14.77 11.07
CA LEU A 165 -23.84 -14.90 9.66
C LEU A 165 -22.87 -14.12 8.76
N GLN A 166 -22.60 -12.87 9.09
CA GLN A 166 -21.62 -12.04 8.38
C GLN A 166 -20.20 -12.64 8.37
N ALA A 167 -19.76 -13.25 9.49
CA ALA A 167 -18.45 -13.90 9.55
C ALA A 167 -18.34 -15.13 8.64
N ARG A 168 -19.43 -15.89 8.49
CA ARG A 168 -19.50 -17.03 7.56
C ARG A 168 -19.49 -16.57 6.11
N LEU A 169 -20.28 -15.53 5.79
CA LEU A 169 -20.32 -14.89 4.48
C LEU A 169 -18.92 -14.43 4.06
N MET A 170 -18.25 -13.64 4.89
CA MET A 170 -16.88 -13.17 4.63
C MET A 170 -15.89 -14.32 4.45
N SER A 171 -15.99 -15.37 5.26
CA SER A 171 -15.11 -16.54 5.15
C SER A 171 -15.28 -17.28 3.82
N GLN A 172 -16.52 -17.37 3.31
CA GLN A 172 -16.82 -17.99 2.03
C GLN A 172 -16.36 -17.11 0.85
N ALA A 173 -16.68 -15.82 0.89
CA ALA A 173 -16.33 -14.88 -0.15
C ALA A 173 -14.81 -14.73 -0.31
N LEU A 174 -14.06 -14.53 0.79
CA LEU A 174 -12.60 -14.39 0.75
C LEU A 174 -11.90 -15.66 0.24
N ARG A 175 -12.49 -16.85 0.49
CA ARG A 175 -11.95 -18.11 -0.04
C ARG A 175 -12.04 -18.16 -1.57
N LYS A 176 -13.10 -17.62 -2.17
CA LYS A 176 -13.25 -17.50 -3.63
C LYS A 176 -12.38 -16.36 -4.18
N LEU A 177 -12.58 -15.16 -3.64
CA LEU A 177 -11.93 -13.93 -4.09
C LEU A 177 -10.41 -14.02 -4.06
N SER A 178 -9.81 -14.59 -3.01
CA SER A 178 -8.34 -14.61 -2.88
C SER A 178 -7.63 -15.33 -4.03
N GLY A 179 -8.24 -16.36 -4.62
CA GLY A 179 -7.70 -17.04 -5.79
C GLY A 179 -7.76 -16.16 -7.04
N SER A 180 -8.93 -15.55 -7.30
CA SER A 180 -9.16 -14.65 -8.43
C SER A 180 -8.25 -13.43 -8.35
N ILE A 181 -8.23 -12.73 -7.20
CA ILE A 181 -7.40 -11.55 -6.92
C ILE A 181 -5.93 -11.82 -7.25
N ASN A 182 -5.38 -12.95 -6.80
CA ASN A 182 -3.99 -13.29 -7.08
C ASN A 182 -3.75 -13.50 -8.58
N LYS A 183 -4.63 -14.27 -9.24
CA LYS A 183 -4.52 -14.59 -10.67
C LYS A 183 -4.63 -13.36 -11.58
N THR A 184 -5.47 -12.40 -11.21
CA THR A 184 -5.75 -11.19 -12.01
C THR A 184 -4.90 -10.00 -11.61
N HIS A 185 -4.06 -10.17 -10.58
CA HIS A 185 -3.21 -9.12 -10.03
C HIS A 185 -3.98 -7.88 -9.53
N THR A 186 -5.28 -8.04 -9.22
CA THR A 186 -6.11 -6.99 -8.65
C THR A 186 -5.67 -6.67 -7.21
N ILE A 187 -5.65 -5.40 -6.85
CA ILE A 187 -5.48 -4.94 -5.46
C ILE A 187 -6.86 -4.85 -4.83
N ALA A 188 -7.12 -5.58 -3.74
CA ALA A 188 -8.42 -5.53 -3.07
C ALA A 188 -8.31 -4.87 -1.69
N ILE A 189 -8.87 -3.67 -1.54
CA ILE A 189 -8.95 -2.94 -0.28
C ILE A 189 -10.30 -3.18 0.37
N PHE A 190 -10.31 -3.69 1.59
CA PHE A 190 -11.49 -3.78 2.43
C PHE A 190 -11.40 -2.73 3.53
N ILE A 191 -12.34 -1.78 3.53
CA ILE A 191 -12.49 -0.83 4.61
C ILE A 191 -13.28 -1.48 5.73
N ASN A 192 -12.85 -1.25 6.96
CA ASN A 192 -13.51 -1.82 8.12
C ASN A 192 -13.58 -0.83 9.29
N GLN A 193 -14.53 -1.06 10.17
CA GLN A 193 -14.73 -0.26 11.37
C GLN A 193 -14.11 -0.96 12.58
N ILE A 194 -13.93 -0.19 13.67
CA ILE A 194 -13.61 -0.75 14.98
C ILE A 194 -14.92 -1.02 15.74
N ARG A 195 -14.96 -2.15 16.44
CA ARG A 195 -15.96 -2.51 17.45
C ARG A 195 -15.23 -2.95 18.71
N GLU A 196 -15.90 -2.90 19.85
CA GLU A 196 -15.36 -3.41 21.10
C GLU A 196 -15.96 -4.78 21.42
N LYS A 197 -15.12 -5.71 21.88
CA LYS A 197 -15.57 -7.01 22.36
C LYS A 197 -15.99 -6.88 23.83
N VAL A 198 -17.29 -7.04 24.08
CA VAL A 198 -17.86 -7.05 25.43
C VAL A 198 -17.21 -8.15 26.27
N GLY A 199 -16.87 -7.82 27.52
CA GLY A 199 -16.33 -8.77 28.51
C GLY A 199 -14.81 -8.93 28.53
N VAL A 200 -14.05 -8.13 27.77
CA VAL A 200 -12.58 -8.09 27.86
C VAL A 200 -12.16 -7.12 28.96
N MET A 201 -11.71 -7.64 30.11
CA MET A 201 -11.22 -6.82 31.24
C MET A 201 -9.70 -6.55 31.20
N PHE A 202 -8.94 -7.30 30.39
CA PHE A 202 -7.49 -7.15 30.23
C PHE A 202 -7.09 -7.23 28.75
N GLY A 203 -6.20 -6.34 28.31
CA GLY A 203 -5.72 -6.25 26.92
C GLY A 203 -6.48 -5.23 26.07
N ASN A 204 -6.34 -5.32 24.74
CA ASN A 204 -7.08 -4.45 23.81
C ASN A 204 -8.46 -5.06 23.51
N PRO A 205 -9.58 -4.38 23.85
CA PRO A 205 -10.93 -4.86 23.56
C PRO A 205 -11.34 -4.70 22.09
N GLU A 206 -10.58 -3.94 21.29
CA GLU A 206 -10.93 -3.63 19.91
C GLU A 206 -10.88 -4.86 18.98
N THR A 207 -11.89 -4.97 18.14
CA THR A 207 -12.01 -5.95 17.08
C THR A 207 -12.57 -5.31 15.81
N THR A 208 -12.55 -6.05 14.71
CA THR A 208 -13.13 -5.63 13.43
C THR A 208 -14.31 -6.55 13.07
N PRO A 209 -15.40 -6.02 12.48
CA PRO A 209 -16.50 -6.80 11.90
C PRO A 209 -16.07 -7.80 10.83
N GLY A 210 -16.97 -8.73 10.47
CA GLY A 210 -16.72 -9.74 9.44
C GLY A 210 -15.93 -10.98 9.91
N GLY A 211 -15.76 -11.16 11.22
CA GLY A 211 -15.08 -12.31 11.80
C GLY A 211 -13.55 -12.28 11.64
N ARG A 212 -12.90 -13.45 11.60
CA ARG A 212 -11.42 -13.55 11.57
C ARG A 212 -10.84 -13.74 10.18
N ALA A 213 -11.65 -14.10 9.18
CA ALA A 213 -11.16 -14.49 7.86
C ALA A 213 -10.32 -13.38 7.20
N LEU A 214 -10.85 -12.15 7.16
CA LEU A 214 -10.13 -11.01 6.57
C LEU A 214 -8.76 -10.79 7.21
N LYS A 215 -8.66 -10.92 8.54
CA LYS A 215 -7.39 -10.79 9.26
C LYS A 215 -6.34 -11.79 8.79
N PHE A 216 -6.73 -12.99 8.34
CA PHE A 216 -5.82 -14.02 7.83
C PHE A 216 -5.47 -13.82 6.35
N TYR A 217 -6.48 -13.56 5.52
CA TYR A 217 -6.33 -13.36 4.09
C TYR A 217 -5.58 -12.08 3.73
N ALA A 218 -5.80 -10.99 4.48
CA ALA A 218 -5.11 -9.73 4.27
C ALA A 218 -3.59 -9.92 4.31
N THR A 219 -2.91 -9.47 3.27
CA THR A 219 -1.45 -9.37 3.19
C THR A 219 -0.97 -8.20 4.03
N ILE A 220 -1.68 -7.08 3.92
CA ILE A 220 -1.40 -5.85 4.66
C ILE A 220 -2.64 -5.48 5.47
N ARG A 221 -2.43 -5.04 6.70
CA ARG A 221 -3.49 -4.44 7.53
C ARG A 221 -3.02 -3.08 8.02
N LEU A 222 -3.81 -2.05 7.75
CA LEU A 222 -3.55 -0.67 8.12
C LEU A 222 -4.55 -0.24 9.19
N GLU A 223 -4.03 0.24 10.31
CA GLU A 223 -4.81 0.91 11.34
C GLU A 223 -4.69 2.43 11.16
N VAL A 224 -5.79 3.08 10.83
CA VAL A 224 -5.86 4.52 10.56
C VAL A 224 -6.52 5.23 11.74
N ARG A 225 -5.78 6.14 12.39
CA ARG A 225 -6.29 6.94 13.51
C ARG A 225 -5.99 8.41 13.35
N ARG A 226 -6.97 9.25 13.66
CA ARG A 226 -6.74 10.68 13.85
C ARG A 226 -5.85 10.89 15.08
N ALA A 227 -4.83 11.72 14.94
CA ALA A 227 -3.92 12.12 16.00
C ALA A 227 -4.28 13.52 16.52
N GLU A 228 -4.15 14.54 15.67
CA GLU A 228 -4.33 15.95 16.06
C GLU A 228 -5.13 16.71 14.99
N GLN A 229 -5.78 17.81 15.38
CA GLN A 229 -6.45 18.71 14.44
C GLN A 229 -5.46 19.75 13.92
N ILE A 230 -5.47 19.98 12.62
CA ILE A 230 -4.69 21.04 11.97
C ILE A 230 -5.58 22.28 11.91
N LYS A 231 -5.09 23.39 12.45
CA LYS A 231 -5.83 24.65 12.56
C LYS A 231 -5.10 25.79 11.85
N GLU A 232 -5.88 26.65 11.23
CA GLU A 232 -5.45 27.95 10.74
C GLU A 232 -6.30 29.02 11.44
N GLY A 233 -5.67 29.76 12.36
CA GLY A 233 -6.41 30.63 13.28
C GLY A 233 -7.41 29.84 14.13
N THR A 234 -8.70 30.10 13.95
CA THR A 234 -9.80 29.40 14.64
C THR A 234 -10.34 28.21 13.88
N ASP A 235 -10.06 28.11 12.58
CA ASP A 235 -10.68 27.15 11.69
C ASP A 235 -9.90 25.84 11.66
N ILE A 236 -10.61 24.71 11.67
CA ILE A 236 -10.01 23.38 11.55
C ILE A 236 -9.97 23.04 10.07
N ILE A 237 -8.76 23.02 9.50
CA ILE A 237 -8.55 22.83 8.06
C ILE A 237 -8.14 21.39 7.69
N GLY A 238 -7.88 20.55 8.69
CA GLY A 238 -7.53 19.15 8.46
C GLY A 238 -7.20 18.40 9.74
N ASN A 239 -6.67 17.20 9.59
CA ASN A 239 -6.23 16.37 10.69
C ASN A 239 -4.88 15.71 10.40
N ARG A 240 -4.01 15.69 11.41
CA ARG A 240 -2.87 14.78 11.46
C ARG A 240 -3.40 13.37 11.69
N VAL A 241 -3.04 12.44 10.83
CA VAL A 241 -3.48 11.05 10.85
C VAL A 241 -2.27 10.13 10.93
N ARG A 242 -2.36 9.13 11.81
CA ARG A 242 -1.37 8.08 11.95
C ARG A 242 -1.89 6.79 11.32
N ILE A 243 -1.14 6.27 10.37
CA ILE A 243 -1.41 5.02 9.67
C ILE A 243 -0.37 4.00 10.13
N LYS A 244 -0.79 2.97 10.87
CA LYS A 244 0.09 1.92 11.39
C LYS A 244 -0.08 0.65 10.58
N VAL A 245 1.04 0.10 10.10
CA VAL A 245 1.07 -1.19 9.40
C VAL A 245 1.03 -2.33 10.42
N VAL A 246 -0.15 -2.73 10.89
CA VAL A 246 -0.28 -3.76 11.95
C VAL A 246 -0.03 -5.18 11.46
N LYS A 247 -0.07 -5.40 10.14
CA LYS A 247 0.31 -6.65 9.49
C LYS A 247 0.93 -6.34 8.14
N ASN A 248 2.01 -7.03 7.82
CA ASN A 248 2.66 -6.98 6.51
C ASN A 248 3.29 -8.35 6.25
N LYS A 249 2.95 -8.97 5.11
CA LYS A 249 3.52 -10.27 4.67
C LYS A 249 4.59 -10.12 3.58
N VAL A 250 4.85 -8.90 3.12
CA VAL A 250 5.76 -8.62 2.00
C VAL A 250 6.96 -7.76 2.41
N ALA A 251 6.90 -7.14 3.58
CA ALA A 251 7.99 -6.41 4.22
C ALA A 251 7.80 -6.41 5.75
N PRO A 252 8.78 -5.93 6.53
CA PRO A 252 8.66 -5.84 7.99
C PRO A 252 7.41 -5.05 8.44
N PRO A 253 6.57 -5.60 9.35
CA PRO A 253 5.40 -4.91 9.87
C PRO A 253 5.76 -3.86 10.95
N PHE A 254 4.74 -3.18 11.46
CA PHE A 254 4.74 -2.24 12.60
C PHE A 254 5.37 -0.87 12.37
N LYS A 255 5.84 -0.59 11.16
CA LYS A 255 6.11 0.77 10.71
C LYS A 255 4.84 1.64 10.75
N ARG A 256 5.04 2.95 10.82
CA ARG A 256 3.99 3.97 10.89
C ARG A 256 4.28 5.06 9.88
N ALA A 257 3.22 5.58 9.27
CA ALA A 257 3.24 6.81 8.51
C ALA A 257 2.41 7.85 9.25
N GLU A 258 2.92 9.08 9.31
CA GLU A 258 2.15 10.23 9.77
C GLU A 258 1.90 11.15 8.60
N VAL A 259 0.62 11.44 8.34
CA VAL A 259 0.17 12.19 7.18
C VAL A 259 -0.80 13.26 7.62
N ASP A 260 -0.85 14.37 6.88
CA ASP A 260 -1.90 15.36 7.06
C ASP A 260 -3.02 15.05 6.07
N ILE A 261 -4.24 14.84 6.57
CA ILE A 261 -5.45 14.80 5.75
C ILE A 261 -6.12 16.17 5.84
N MET A 262 -5.97 16.95 4.78
CA MET A 262 -6.57 18.28 4.63
C MET A 262 -7.99 18.13 4.10
N TYR A 263 -8.93 18.93 4.62
CA TYR A 263 -10.30 18.90 4.14
C TYR A 263 -10.37 19.41 2.69
N GLY A 264 -11.12 18.72 1.85
CA GLY A 264 -11.25 19.03 0.42
C GLY A 264 -10.09 18.56 -0.46
N THR A 265 -8.87 18.39 0.03
CA THR A 265 -7.70 18.03 -0.81
C THR A 265 -7.05 16.68 -0.45
N GLY A 266 -7.35 16.11 0.72
CA GLY A 266 -6.85 14.80 1.13
C GLY A 266 -5.42 14.82 1.66
N ILE A 267 -4.63 13.80 1.33
CA ILE A 267 -3.29 13.62 1.87
C ILE A 267 -2.34 14.69 1.31
N SER A 268 -1.75 15.48 2.21
CA SER A 268 -0.81 16.55 1.85
C SER A 268 0.58 16.00 1.51
N GLN A 269 0.86 15.85 0.22
CA GLN A 269 2.18 15.43 -0.29
C GLN A 269 3.32 16.33 0.19
N THR A 270 3.10 17.65 0.20
CA THR A 270 4.09 18.62 0.66
C THR A 270 4.33 18.50 2.17
N GLY A 271 3.28 18.26 2.95
CA GLY A 271 3.38 18.04 4.39
C GLY A 271 4.22 16.82 4.74
N GLU A 272 3.98 15.69 4.06
CA GLU A 272 4.78 14.48 4.24
C GLU A 272 6.23 14.68 3.82
N LEU A 273 6.45 15.34 2.69
CA LEU A 273 7.79 15.57 2.16
C LEU A 273 8.65 16.42 3.09
N VAL A 274 8.09 17.52 3.63
CA VAL A 274 8.80 18.37 4.61
C VAL A 274 9.18 17.56 5.84
N ASP A 275 8.24 16.80 6.41
CA ASP A 275 8.49 16.04 7.63
C ASP A 275 9.56 14.96 7.42
N MET A 276 9.48 14.21 6.32
CA MET A 276 10.46 13.19 5.96
C MET A 276 11.83 13.79 5.65
N ALA A 277 11.89 14.95 4.99
CA ALA A 277 13.14 15.64 4.69
C ALA A 277 13.83 16.19 5.94
N VAL A 278 13.06 16.64 6.94
CA VAL A 278 13.60 17.07 8.24
C VAL A 278 14.12 15.88 9.03
N GLU A 279 13.42 14.75 9.03
CA GLU A 279 13.87 13.52 9.71
C GLU A 279 15.21 13.00 9.16
N LYS A 280 15.48 13.25 7.87
CA LYS A 280 16.72 12.85 7.18
C LYS A 280 17.77 13.95 7.08
N ASP A 281 17.59 15.06 7.81
CA ASP A 281 18.50 16.22 7.79
C ASP A 281 18.71 16.85 6.39
N ILE A 282 17.82 16.57 5.44
CA ILE A 282 17.83 17.18 4.09
C ILE A 282 17.32 18.62 4.17
N VAL A 283 16.25 18.85 4.95
CA VAL A 283 15.76 20.18 5.32
C VAL A 283 16.16 20.44 6.76
N LYS A 284 16.89 21.53 7.01
CA LYS A 284 17.35 21.90 8.35
C LYS A 284 16.26 22.69 9.07
N LYS A 285 15.98 22.29 10.32
CA LYS A 285 15.07 23.02 11.21
C LYS A 285 15.85 23.72 12.32
N SER A 286 15.84 25.04 12.33
CA SER A 286 16.49 25.89 13.35
C SER A 286 15.43 26.71 14.10
N GLY A 287 15.03 26.23 15.27
CA GLY A 287 13.88 26.78 16.00
C GLY A 287 12.59 26.63 15.20
N SER A 288 11.97 27.75 14.81
CA SER A 288 10.79 27.76 13.93
C SER A 288 11.13 27.85 12.45
N TRP A 289 12.39 28.09 12.06
CA TRP A 289 12.79 28.25 10.66
C TRP A 289 13.14 26.91 10.00
N TYR A 290 12.71 26.75 8.76
CA TYR A 290 13.07 25.66 7.86
C TYR A 290 13.96 26.21 6.75
N SER A 291 15.07 25.51 6.48
CA SER A 291 16.05 25.86 5.45
C SER A 291 16.40 24.66 4.60
N TYR A 292 16.62 24.90 3.30
CA TYR A 292 17.13 23.92 2.36
C TYR A 292 18.37 24.49 1.69
N GLY A 293 19.51 23.82 1.82
CA GLY A 293 20.81 24.40 1.45
C GLY A 293 21.08 25.68 2.26
N GLU A 294 21.31 26.79 1.57
CA GLU A 294 21.48 28.12 2.17
C GLU A 294 20.17 28.92 2.25
N ASP A 295 19.12 28.48 1.56
CA ASP A 295 17.86 29.19 1.43
C ASP A 295 16.93 28.94 2.62
N ARG A 296 16.27 30.00 3.09
CA ARG A 296 15.20 29.90 4.08
C ARG A 296 13.87 29.68 3.36
N ILE A 297 13.36 28.46 3.47
CA ILE A 297 12.13 28.04 2.77
C ILE A 297 10.85 28.38 3.56
N GLY A 298 10.96 28.69 4.86
CA GLY A 298 9.79 29.18 5.61
C GLY A 298 10.00 29.28 7.11
N GLN A 299 9.23 30.16 7.74
CA GLN A 299 9.07 30.21 9.20
C GLN A 299 7.83 29.43 9.61
N GLY A 300 8.01 28.26 10.22
CA GLY A 300 6.94 27.33 10.54
C GLY A 300 6.69 26.32 9.41
N ARG A 301 6.09 25.19 9.79
CA ARG A 301 5.89 24.04 8.91
C ARG A 301 4.95 24.36 7.74
N GLU A 302 3.86 25.08 7.99
CA GLU A 302 2.89 25.42 6.94
C GLU A 302 3.49 26.35 5.89
N ASN A 303 4.31 27.32 6.28
CA ASN A 303 5.01 28.18 5.31
C ASN A 303 6.01 27.40 4.45
N ALA A 304 6.72 26.42 5.03
CA ALA A 304 7.59 25.54 4.26
C ALA A 304 6.79 24.67 3.26
N LYS A 305 5.61 24.19 3.65
CA LYS A 305 4.70 23.46 2.75
C LYS A 305 4.24 24.33 1.58
N SER A 306 3.81 25.57 1.85
CA SER A 306 3.41 26.51 0.80
C SER A 306 4.56 26.83 -0.15
N TYR A 307 5.77 27.04 0.38
CA TYR A 307 6.95 27.26 -0.44
C TYR A 307 7.22 26.09 -1.41
N LEU A 308 7.18 24.84 -0.94
CA LEU A 308 7.35 23.68 -1.82
C LEU A 308 6.21 23.53 -2.84
N ALA A 309 4.99 23.91 -2.50
CA ALA A 309 3.88 23.91 -3.44
C ALA A 309 4.07 24.94 -4.57
N GLU A 310 4.73 26.06 -4.29
CA GLU A 310 5.03 27.13 -5.25
C GLU A 310 6.31 26.85 -6.08
N HIS A 311 7.21 25.99 -5.60
CA HIS A 311 8.52 25.70 -6.21
C HIS A 311 8.66 24.20 -6.54
N ALA A 312 8.04 23.78 -7.65
CA ALA A 312 7.97 22.38 -8.06
C ALA A 312 9.35 21.73 -8.33
N ASP A 313 10.32 22.50 -8.82
CA ASP A 313 11.69 22.09 -9.04
C ASP A 313 12.40 21.70 -7.74
N VAL A 314 12.29 22.56 -6.72
CA VAL A 314 12.83 22.31 -5.37
C VAL A 314 12.10 21.13 -4.72
N MET A 315 10.78 21.05 -4.87
CA MET A 315 9.98 19.94 -4.37
C MET A 315 10.44 18.60 -4.96
N ASP A 316 10.66 18.52 -6.26
CA ASP A 316 11.12 17.30 -6.93
C ASP A 316 12.55 16.93 -6.57
N GLU A 317 13.44 17.91 -6.40
CA GLU A 317 14.80 17.67 -5.93
C GLU A 317 14.80 17.09 -4.50
N ILE A 318 14.07 17.71 -3.58
CA ILE A 318 13.93 17.21 -2.20
C ILE A 318 13.29 15.82 -2.21
N ARG A 319 12.25 15.60 -3.02
CA ARG A 319 11.59 14.29 -3.17
C ARG A 319 12.58 13.22 -3.59
N LYS A 320 13.43 13.46 -4.59
CA LYS A 320 14.47 12.50 -5.01
C LYS A 320 15.46 12.20 -3.88
N LYS A 321 15.95 13.24 -3.18
CA LYS A 321 16.86 13.07 -2.04
C LYS A 321 16.22 12.27 -0.90
N VAL A 322 14.96 12.54 -0.59
CA VAL A 322 14.18 11.80 0.42
C VAL A 322 14.03 10.34 0.02
N ARG A 323 13.60 10.05 -1.22
CA ARG A 323 13.46 8.67 -1.69
C ARG A 323 14.78 7.89 -1.62
N LYS A 324 15.91 8.50 -2.01
CA LYS A 324 17.25 7.92 -1.86
C LYS A 324 17.60 7.67 -0.39
N ALA A 325 17.35 8.65 0.50
CA ALA A 325 17.67 8.54 1.93
C ALA A 325 16.82 7.50 2.70
N TYR A 326 15.69 7.09 2.14
CA TYR A 326 14.82 6.03 2.66
C TYR A 326 14.95 4.70 1.90
N ASP A 327 15.87 4.60 0.94
CA ASP A 327 16.09 3.40 0.11
C ASP A 327 14.81 2.94 -0.62
N MET A 328 14.04 3.89 -1.16
CA MET A 328 12.74 3.62 -1.79
C MET A 328 12.85 3.23 -3.26
N ASP A 329 13.93 3.58 -3.94
CA ASP A 329 14.11 3.38 -5.39
C ASP A 329 14.91 2.11 -5.72
N GLY A 330 15.29 1.33 -4.70
CA GLY A 330 16.24 0.23 -4.84
C GLY A 330 17.63 0.75 -5.19
N THR A 331 18.67 0.01 -4.80
CA THR A 331 20.05 0.29 -5.17
C THR A 331 20.23 0.17 -6.68
N THR A 332 19.97 1.26 -7.39
CA THR A 332 20.58 1.55 -8.70
C THR A 332 21.84 2.35 -8.41
N ASP A 333 22.79 1.71 -7.73
CA ASP A 333 24.18 2.16 -7.75
C ASP A 333 24.79 1.71 -9.09
N ASP A 334 24.35 2.35 -10.18
CA ASP A 334 25.24 2.58 -11.31
C ASP A 334 26.05 3.84 -10.96
N GLU A 335 26.86 3.75 -9.90
CA GLU A 335 28.04 4.59 -9.81
C GLU A 335 29.04 3.97 -10.80
N GLU A 336 29.11 4.56 -12.00
CA GLU A 336 30.27 4.44 -12.87
C GLU A 336 31.50 4.86 -12.06
N GLU A 337 32.13 3.90 -11.38
CA GLU A 337 33.49 4.02 -10.90
C GLU A 337 34.36 4.21 -12.15
N SER A 338 34.70 5.47 -12.42
CA SER A 338 35.76 5.86 -13.32
C SER A 338 37.05 5.21 -12.83
N ALA A 339 37.37 4.04 -13.36
CA ALA A 339 38.68 3.45 -13.21
C ALA A 339 39.69 4.38 -13.89
N GLU A 340 40.40 5.18 -13.10
CA GLU A 340 41.64 5.81 -13.54
C GLU A 340 42.61 4.71 -14.00
N PRO A 341 43.25 4.85 -15.17
CA PRO A 341 44.27 3.90 -15.56
C PRO A 341 45.48 4.12 -14.65
N THR A 342 45.78 3.11 -13.83
CA THR A 342 47.04 3.06 -13.10
C THR A 342 48.16 2.78 -14.08
N ASP A 343 49.10 3.72 -14.18
CA ASP A 343 50.35 3.59 -14.91
C ASP A 343 51.08 2.31 -14.47
N VAL A 344 51.34 1.43 -15.43
CA VAL A 344 52.19 0.25 -15.21
C VAL A 344 53.63 0.71 -15.35
N GLU A 345 54.31 0.88 -14.23
CA GLU A 345 55.78 0.93 -14.17
C GLU A 345 56.36 -0.34 -14.78
N THR A 346 57.14 -0.17 -15.84
CA THR A 346 57.99 -1.20 -16.44
C THR A 346 59.05 -1.64 -15.42
N LEU A 347 58.94 -2.88 -14.93
CA LEU A 347 60.01 -3.56 -14.23
C LEU A 347 60.92 -4.24 -15.25
N ASP A 348 62.10 -3.66 -15.44
CA ASP A 348 63.23 -4.23 -16.18
C ASP A 348 63.65 -5.57 -15.55
N ILE A 349 63.60 -6.64 -16.34
CA ILE A 349 64.21 -7.93 -15.98
C ILE A 349 65.58 -7.99 -16.66
N GLU A 350 66.63 -7.75 -15.88
CA GLU A 350 68.01 -8.05 -16.26
C GLU A 350 68.19 -9.56 -16.43
N THR A 351 68.58 -10.00 -17.63
CA THR A 351 69.06 -11.36 -17.88
C THR A 351 70.49 -11.52 -17.38
N PRO A 352 70.82 -12.55 -16.60
CA PRO A 352 72.21 -12.88 -16.31
C PRO A 352 72.84 -13.55 -17.53
N ASP A 353 73.89 -12.92 -18.03
CA ASP A 353 74.85 -13.49 -18.97
C ASP A 353 75.78 -14.43 -18.17
N ASP A 354 75.81 -15.71 -18.50
CA ASP A 354 77.02 -16.52 -18.27
C ASP A 354 77.04 -17.81 -19.11
N THR A 355 77.63 -17.66 -20.29
CA THR A 355 78.78 -18.42 -20.81
C THR A 355 79.05 -19.87 -20.37
N GLN A 356 79.03 -20.76 -21.38
CA GLN A 356 79.98 -21.85 -21.69
C GLN A 356 80.14 -23.07 -20.75
N ALA A 357 79.70 -24.25 -21.24
CA ALA A 357 80.58 -25.32 -21.74
C ALA A 357 79.77 -26.38 -22.51
#